data_AF-A0AAD5ZHA2-F1
#
_entry.id   AF-A0AAD5ZHA2-F1
#
_cell.length_a   1.000
_cell.length_b   1.000
_cell.length_c   1.000
_cell.angle_alpha   90.00
_cell.angle_beta   90.00
_cell.angle_gamma   90.00
#
_symmetry.space_group_name_H-M   'P 1'
#
loop_
_entity.id
_entity.type
_entity.pdbx_description
1 polymer ?
#
loop_
_entity_poly.entity_id
_entity_poly.type
_entity_poly.pdbx_seq_one_letter_code
_entity_poly.pdbx_strand_id
1 'polypeptide(L)'
;MASLTPGAQNENLVMPRGNISEDNLEEDIWVDDTNDDSNPESNLSQEWMWRQKRFHIMGYREGITEGKEASAQEGFNIGFRQSVQVGRKWGLVWGITSAIGCLPESSVEKLIPNIEIRQCLKEIQKAVQAISSDKALGIYQESIQKGFLV
;
A
#
# COMPACT_ATOMS: atom_id res chain seq x y z
N MET A 1 -12.16 43.94 43.02
CA MET A 1 -13.14 42.99 42.44
C MET A 1 -13.96 43.74 41.40
N ALA A 2 -13.67 43.53 40.12
CA ALA A 2 -14.56 43.90 39.01
C ALA A 2 -14.29 42.91 37.88
N SER A 3 -15.38 42.30 37.41
CA SER A 3 -15.50 41.07 36.65
C SER A 3 -15.08 41.19 35.19
N LEU A 4 -14.50 40.09 34.68
CA LEU A 4 -14.19 39.83 33.28
C LEU A 4 -15.46 39.76 32.41
N THR A 5 -15.38 40.36 31.24
CA THR A 5 -16.38 40.42 30.18
C THR A 5 -16.51 39.09 29.42
N PRO A 6 -17.72 38.69 28.97
CA PRO A 6 -17.90 37.59 28.04
C PRO A 6 -18.02 38.11 26.60
N GLY A 7 -17.22 37.55 25.69
CA GLY A 7 -17.29 37.81 24.26
C GLY A 7 -16.99 36.54 23.48
N ALA A 8 -17.98 35.65 23.43
CA ALA A 8 -17.94 34.47 22.58
C ALA A 8 -18.20 34.87 21.12
N GLN A 9 -17.27 34.55 20.23
CA GLN A 9 -17.57 34.32 18.81
C GLN A 9 -16.81 33.06 18.37
N ASN A 10 -17.53 31.95 18.41
CA ASN A 10 -17.15 30.70 17.78
C ASN A 10 -17.55 30.77 16.29
N GLU A 11 -16.65 31.23 15.45
CA GLU A 11 -16.84 31.05 14.02
C GLU A 11 -16.68 29.57 13.66
N ASN A 12 -17.83 28.90 13.55
CA ASN A 12 -17.97 27.59 12.94
C ASN A 12 -17.47 27.69 11.49
N LEU A 13 -16.23 27.29 11.24
CA LEU A 13 -15.76 27.01 9.90
C LEU A 13 -16.39 25.69 9.44
N VAL A 14 -17.64 25.77 9.00
CA VAL A 14 -18.32 24.66 8.32
C VAL A 14 -17.60 24.46 7.00
N MET A 15 -16.77 23.42 6.95
CA MET A 15 -16.16 22.97 5.70
C MET A 15 -17.29 22.40 4.82
N PRO A 16 -17.48 22.90 3.59
CA PRO A 16 -18.41 22.28 2.66
C PRO A 16 -17.90 20.87 2.34
N ARG A 17 -18.75 19.86 2.55
CA ARG A 17 -18.56 18.50 2.01
C ARG A 17 -18.70 18.57 0.49
N GLY A 18 -17.68 19.10 -0.18
CA GLY A 18 -17.51 19.02 -1.62
C GLY A 18 -16.65 17.81 -1.95
N ASN A 19 -17.14 16.94 -2.84
CA ASN A 19 -16.27 16.05 -3.60
C ASN A 19 -15.32 16.93 -4.43
N ILE A 20 -14.17 17.27 -3.87
CA ILE A 20 -13.13 18.02 -4.57
C ILE A 20 -12.29 16.97 -5.30
N SER A 21 -12.44 16.93 -6.62
CA SER A 21 -11.55 16.19 -7.52
C SER A 21 -10.09 16.59 -7.22
N GLU A 22 -9.21 15.59 -7.08
CA GLU A 22 -7.77 15.76 -6.77
C GLU A 22 -7.05 16.70 -7.77
N ASP A 23 -7.64 16.93 -8.95
CA ASP A 23 -7.07 17.67 -10.09
C ASP A 23 -7.25 19.20 -10.04
N ASN A 24 -8.08 19.76 -9.14
CA ASN A 24 -8.46 21.19 -9.17
C ASN A 24 -7.65 22.12 -8.24
N LEU A 25 -6.62 21.61 -7.55
CA LEU A 25 -5.82 22.41 -6.60
C LEU A 25 -4.49 22.94 -7.19
N GLU A 26 -4.15 22.54 -8.41
CA GLU A 26 -2.84 22.82 -9.01
C GLU A 26 -2.79 24.13 -9.81
N GLU A 27 -3.93 24.65 -10.29
CA GLU A 27 -3.94 25.76 -11.25
C GLU A 27 -3.67 27.16 -10.65
N ASP A 28 -3.78 27.35 -9.32
CA ASP A 28 -3.72 28.69 -8.70
C ASP A 28 -2.40 29.01 -7.97
N ILE A 29 -1.35 28.20 -8.14
CA ILE A 29 -0.09 28.34 -7.36
C ILE A 29 0.90 29.38 -7.93
N TRP A 30 0.74 29.84 -9.18
CA TRP A 30 1.66 30.81 -9.80
C TRP A 30 0.91 31.96 -10.49
N VAL A 31 0.18 32.77 -9.72
CA VAL A 31 -0.24 34.10 -10.22
C VAL A 31 1.01 34.99 -10.27
N ASP A 32 1.34 35.38 -11.50
CA ASP A 32 2.50 36.16 -11.94
C ASP A 32 2.70 37.45 -11.14
N ASP A 33 3.94 37.67 -10.73
CA ASP A 33 4.42 38.77 -9.90
C ASP A 33 4.58 40.03 -10.76
N THR A 34 3.48 40.73 -11.01
CA THR A 34 3.53 42.06 -11.63
C THR A 34 2.65 43.04 -10.88
N ASN A 35 3.05 43.42 -9.66
CA ASN A 35 2.79 44.77 -9.13
C ASN A 35 3.80 45.09 -8.01
N ASP A 36 4.82 45.83 -8.39
CA ASP A 36 5.80 46.51 -7.55
C ASP A 36 5.11 47.56 -6.68
N ASP A 37 4.61 47.16 -5.51
CA ASP A 37 4.10 48.08 -4.48
C ASP A 37 5.03 48.02 -3.27
N SER A 38 5.91 49.02 -3.21
CA SER A 38 7.07 49.12 -2.34
C SER A 38 6.69 49.43 -0.88
N ASN A 39 6.08 48.48 -0.17
CA ASN A 39 5.95 48.51 1.28
C ASN A 39 6.40 47.16 1.90
N PRO A 40 7.54 47.12 2.61
CA PRO A 40 8.13 45.87 3.08
C PRO A 40 7.28 45.16 4.14
N GLU A 41 6.49 45.89 4.94
CA GLU A 41 5.61 45.28 5.95
C GLU A 41 4.39 44.57 5.35
N SER A 42 3.81 45.10 4.26
CA SER A 42 2.72 44.41 3.56
C SER A 42 3.21 43.21 2.78
N ASN A 43 4.42 43.28 2.21
CA ASN A 43 5.06 42.15 1.54
C ASN A 43 5.31 40.99 2.54
N LEU A 44 5.84 41.29 3.74
CA LEU A 44 6.04 40.30 4.81
C LEU A 44 4.73 39.66 5.29
N SER A 45 3.66 40.46 5.42
CA SER A 45 2.34 39.95 5.85
C SER A 45 1.70 39.05 4.78
N GLN A 46 1.80 39.43 3.50
CA GLN A 46 1.36 38.60 2.38
C GLN A 46 2.16 37.30 2.35
N GLU A 47 3.49 37.40 2.39
CA GLU A 47 4.43 36.28 2.47
C GLU A 47 4.12 35.28 3.58
N TRP A 48 3.72 35.76 4.76
CA TRP A 48 3.28 34.93 5.87
C TRP A 48 1.99 34.17 5.54
N MET A 49 0.99 34.87 5.00
CA MET A 49 -0.29 34.28 4.61
C MET A 49 -0.13 33.21 3.51
N TRP A 50 0.76 33.43 2.55
CA TRP A 50 1.09 32.46 1.49
C TRP A 50 1.69 31.18 2.06
N ARG A 51 2.69 31.31 2.94
CA ARG A 51 3.31 30.15 3.60
C ARG A 51 2.28 29.41 4.44
N GLN A 52 1.44 30.13 5.18
CA GLN A 52 0.39 29.51 6.00
C GLN A 52 -0.61 28.72 5.15
N LYS A 53 -1.09 29.28 4.03
CA LYS A 53 -2.01 28.59 3.12
C LYS A 53 -1.36 27.36 2.50
N ARG A 54 -0.09 27.46 2.09
CA ARG A 54 0.69 26.35 1.54
C ARG A 54 0.89 25.23 2.56
N PHE A 55 1.29 25.55 3.78
CA PHE A 55 1.45 24.56 4.84
C PHE A 55 0.14 23.87 5.22
N HIS A 56 -0.98 24.60 5.21
CA HIS A 56 -2.29 24.02 5.46
C HIS A 56 -2.72 23.02 4.38
N ILE A 57 -2.56 23.38 3.09
CA ILE A 57 -2.89 22.50 1.97
C ILE A 57 -1.98 21.28 1.92
N MET A 58 -0.67 21.48 2.11
CA MET A 58 0.31 20.39 2.14
C MET A 58 0.01 19.43 3.30
N GLY A 59 -0.23 19.94 4.51
CA GLY A 59 -0.56 19.12 5.67
C GLY A 59 -1.86 18.32 5.50
N TYR A 60 -2.87 18.88 4.83
CA TYR A 60 -4.10 18.13 4.53
C TYR A 60 -3.85 17.00 3.52
N ARG A 61 -3.11 17.25 2.43
CA ARG A 61 -2.75 16.20 1.45
C ARG A 61 -1.91 15.10 2.09
N GLU A 62 -0.94 15.49 2.91
CA GLU A 62 -0.06 14.56 3.61
C GLU A 62 -0.85 13.70 4.61
N GLY A 63 -1.73 14.30 5.41
CA GLY A 63 -2.58 13.55 6.34
C GLY A 63 -3.54 12.56 5.66
N ILE A 64 -4.09 12.90 4.48
CA ILE A 64 -4.90 11.96 3.69
C ILE A 64 -4.03 10.81 3.13
N THR A 65 -2.82 11.12 2.68
CA THR A 65 -1.89 10.13 2.14
C THR A 65 -1.40 9.18 3.22
N GLU A 66 -0.96 9.73 4.36
CA GLU A 66 -0.54 8.98 5.55
C GLU A 66 -1.67 8.11 6.10
N GLY A 67 -2.91 8.61 6.12
CA GLY A 67 -4.07 7.82 6.54
C GLY A 67 -4.38 6.64 5.61
N LYS A 68 -4.29 6.85 4.28
CA LYS A 68 -4.44 5.78 3.28
C LYS A 68 -3.32 4.74 3.43
N GLU A 69 -2.09 5.18 3.60
CA GLU A 69 -0.92 4.31 3.75
C GLU A 69 -0.96 3.51 5.05
N ALA A 70 -1.30 4.14 6.18
CA ALA A 70 -1.42 3.45 7.47
C ALA A 70 -2.48 2.34 7.43
N SER A 71 -3.64 2.60 6.81
CA SER A 71 -4.70 1.61 6.65
C SER A 71 -4.30 0.46 5.71
N ALA A 72 -3.62 0.76 4.60
CA ALA A 72 -3.11 -0.26 3.68
C ALA A 72 -2.03 -1.13 4.33
N GLN A 73 -1.16 -0.53 5.14
CA GLN A 73 -0.08 -1.23 5.83
C GLN A 73 -0.60 -2.21 6.88
N GLU A 74 -1.66 -1.86 7.62
CA GLU A 74 -2.30 -2.78 8.57
C GLU A 74 -2.85 -4.02 7.87
N GLY A 75 -3.57 -3.83 6.75
CA GLY A 75 -4.07 -4.94 5.93
C GLY A 75 -2.96 -5.81 5.37
N PHE A 76 -1.87 -5.20 4.88
CA PHE A 76 -0.69 -5.91 4.42
C PHE A 76 -0.04 -6.73 5.53
N ASN A 77 0.15 -6.17 6.73
CA ASN A 77 0.79 -6.85 7.85
C ASN A 77 0.03 -8.12 8.26
N ILE A 78 -1.32 -8.07 8.25
CA ILE A 78 -2.16 -9.23 8.55
C ILE A 78 -2.00 -10.30 7.48
N GLY A 79 -2.14 -9.93 6.20
CA GLY A 79 -1.98 -10.86 5.08
C GLY A 79 -0.57 -11.46 4.98
N PHE A 80 0.45 -10.65 5.26
CA PHE A 80 1.85 -11.10 5.32
C PHE A 80 2.05 -12.12 6.44
N ARG A 81 1.55 -11.86 7.65
CA ARG A 81 1.65 -12.80 8.78
C ARG A 81 1.04 -14.16 8.46
N GLN A 82 -0.13 -14.18 7.80
CA GLN A 82 -0.80 -15.42 7.42
C GLN A 82 -0.08 -16.13 6.26
N SER A 83 0.36 -15.38 5.26
CA SER A 83 0.99 -15.92 4.06
C SER A 83 2.40 -16.46 4.30
N VAL A 84 3.19 -15.89 5.21
CA VAL A 84 4.59 -16.31 5.46
C VAL A 84 4.68 -17.81 5.81
N GLN A 85 3.76 -18.31 6.63
CA GLN A 85 3.80 -19.73 7.02
C GLN A 85 3.48 -20.66 5.85
N VAL A 86 2.49 -20.31 5.04
CA VAL A 86 2.08 -21.09 3.85
C VAL A 86 3.15 -21.00 2.76
N GLY A 87 3.63 -19.79 2.49
CA GLY A 87 4.68 -19.51 1.50
C GLY A 87 5.99 -20.22 1.83
N ARG A 88 6.39 -20.29 3.10
CA ARG A 88 7.58 -21.06 3.51
C ARG A 88 7.43 -22.55 3.23
N LYS A 89 6.28 -23.15 3.57
CA LYS A 89 6.02 -24.57 3.32
C LYS A 89 6.04 -24.86 1.82
N TRP A 90 5.39 -24.01 1.03
CA TRP A 90 5.37 -24.11 -0.42
C TRP A 90 6.76 -24.00 -1.04
N GLY A 91 7.54 -23.00 -0.62
CA GLY A 91 8.92 -22.80 -1.09
C GLY A 91 9.84 -23.97 -0.73
N LEU A 92 9.63 -24.61 0.42
CA LEU A 92 10.41 -25.79 0.82
C LEU A 92 10.12 -27.00 -0.08
N VAL A 93 8.83 -27.27 -0.35
CA VAL A 93 8.43 -28.32 -1.30
C VAL A 93 9.08 -28.01 -2.65
N TRP A 94 8.91 -26.79 -3.15
CA TRP A 94 9.43 -26.40 -4.46
C TRP A 94 10.94 -26.51 -4.56
N GLY A 95 11.68 -26.07 -3.54
CA GLY A 95 13.14 -26.17 -3.48
C GLY A 95 13.63 -27.61 -3.47
N ILE A 96 13.01 -28.48 -2.65
CA ILE A 96 13.38 -29.89 -2.59
C ILE A 96 13.08 -30.58 -3.92
N THR A 97 11.89 -30.38 -4.49
CA THR A 97 11.50 -31.04 -5.74
C THR A 97 12.33 -30.52 -6.91
N SER A 98 12.65 -29.23 -6.94
CA SER A 98 13.52 -28.63 -7.95
C SER A 98 14.95 -29.15 -7.85
N ALA A 99 15.51 -29.25 -6.63
CA ALA A 99 16.84 -29.78 -6.43
C ALA A 99 16.93 -31.22 -6.96
N ILE A 100 15.96 -32.07 -6.59
CA ILE A 100 15.90 -33.46 -7.05
C ILE A 100 15.72 -33.53 -8.57
N GLY A 101 14.91 -32.66 -9.17
CA GLY A 101 14.72 -32.57 -10.62
C GLY A 101 15.97 -32.14 -11.39
N CYS A 102 16.90 -31.42 -10.75
CA CYS A 102 18.17 -31.02 -11.35
C CYS A 102 19.26 -32.10 -11.26
N LEU A 103 19.08 -33.14 -10.43
CA LEU A 103 20.05 -34.21 -10.29
C LEU A 103 19.88 -35.29 -11.38
N PRO A 104 20.96 -35.91 -11.85
CA PRO A 104 20.87 -37.06 -12.74
C PRO A 104 20.22 -38.26 -12.02
N GLU A 105 19.42 -39.04 -12.76
CA GLU A 105 18.58 -40.12 -12.21
C GLU A 105 19.39 -41.17 -11.43
N SER A 106 20.62 -41.45 -11.87
CA SER A 106 21.57 -42.35 -11.20
C SER A 106 22.03 -41.88 -9.81
N SER A 107 22.01 -40.58 -9.53
CA SER A 107 22.30 -40.01 -8.21
C SER A 107 21.06 -39.99 -7.33
N VAL A 108 19.89 -39.71 -7.92
CA VAL A 108 18.60 -39.70 -7.20
C VAL A 108 18.24 -41.12 -6.72
N GLU A 109 18.52 -42.14 -7.52
CA GLU A 109 18.31 -43.55 -7.16
C GLU A 109 19.11 -44.00 -5.93
N LYS A 110 20.33 -43.46 -5.76
CA LYS A 110 21.19 -43.74 -4.60
C LYS A 110 20.73 -42.99 -3.36
N LEU A 111 20.24 -41.76 -3.51
CA LEU A 111 19.81 -40.91 -2.41
C LEU A 111 18.43 -41.30 -1.87
N ILE A 112 17.53 -41.69 -2.77
CA ILE A 112 16.17 -42.13 -2.44
C ILE A 112 15.98 -43.52 -3.08
N PRO A 113 16.30 -44.61 -2.36
CA PRO A 113 16.15 -45.97 -2.88
C PRO A 113 14.69 -46.33 -3.19
N ASN A 114 13.75 -45.72 -2.47
CA ASN A 114 12.31 -45.99 -2.61
C ASN A 114 11.74 -45.40 -3.90
N ILE A 115 11.25 -46.28 -4.79
CA ILE A 115 10.64 -45.95 -6.08
C ILE A 115 9.36 -45.13 -5.94
N GLU A 116 8.50 -45.45 -4.97
CA GLU A 116 7.21 -44.78 -4.76
C GLU A 116 7.41 -43.31 -4.40
N ILE A 117 8.40 -43.04 -3.54
CA ILE A 117 8.75 -41.67 -3.14
C ILE A 117 9.27 -40.87 -4.33
N ARG A 118 10.11 -41.46 -5.19
CA ARG A 118 10.59 -40.81 -6.41
C ARG A 118 9.45 -40.47 -7.36
N GLN A 119 8.50 -41.37 -7.53
CA GLN A 119 7.36 -41.16 -8.42
C GLN A 119 6.42 -40.07 -7.88
N CYS A 120 6.10 -40.12 -6.58
CA CYS A 120 5.33 -39.07 -5.90
C CYS A 120 6.00 -37.69 -6.03
N LEU A 121 7.31 -37.59 -5.84
CA LEU A 121 8.05 -36.34 -6.03
C LEU A 121 7.97 -35.80 -7.46
N LYS A 122 8.08 -36.68 -8.47
CA LYS A 122 7.90 -36.30 -9.89
C LYS A 122 6.49 -35.79 -10.17
N GLU A 123 5.46 -36.39 -9.57
CA GLU A 123 4.08 -35.95 -9.69
C GLU A 123 3.85 -34.57 -9.05
N ILE A 124 4.38 -34.37 -7.83
CA ILE A 124 4.36 -33.07 -7.15
C ILE A 124 5.06 -32.02 -8.02
N GLN A 125 6.23 -32.32 -8.59
CA GLN A 125 6.95 -31.39 -9.45
C GLN A 125 6.10 -30.92 -10.63
N LYS A 126 5.45 -31.87 -11.33
CA LYS A 126 4.57 -31.58 -12.45
C LYS A 126 3.38 -30.74 -12.03
N ALA A 127 2.75 -31.08 -10.90
CA ALA A 127 1.61 -30.34 -10.37
C ALA A 127 1.99 -28.90 -10.02
N VAL A 128 3.15 -28.69 -9.40
CA VAL A 128 3.63 -27.35 -9.05
C VAL A 128 3.98 -26.54 -10.30
N GLN A 129 4.67 -27.13 -11.28
CA GLN A 129 5.01 -26.47 -12.55
C GLN A 129 3.77 -26.14 -13.41
N ALA A 130 2.67 -26.86 -13.23
CA ALA A 130 1.41 -26.61 -13.92
C ALA A 130 0.65 -25.37 -13.40
N ILE A 131 1.06 -24.80 -12.27
CA ILE A 131 0.48 -23.58 -11.71
C ILE A 131 1.34 -22.40 -12.17
N SER A 132 0.92 -21.77 -13.26
CA SER A 132 1.46 -20.47 -13.70
C SER A 132 0.94 -19.34 -12.80
N SER A 133 1.67 -18.23 -12.73
CA SER A 133 1.28 -17.01 -12.02
C SER A 133 -0.13 -16.52 -12.42
N ASP A 134 -0.43 -16.51 -13.72
CA ASP A 134 -1.74 -16.07 -14.23
C ASP A 134 -2.88 -17.02 -13.79
N LYS A 135 -2.58 -18.32 -13.76
CA LYS A 135 -3.53 -19.34 -13.32
C LYS A 135 -3.78 -19.26 -11.81
N ALA A 136 -2.74 -19.00 -11.03
CA ALA A 136 -2.86 -18.78 -9.58
C ALA A 136 -3.72 -17.55 -9.27
N LEU A 137 -3.55 -16.47 -10.03
CA LEU A 137 -4.38 -15.26 -9.89
C LEU A 137 -5.85 -15.53 -10.20
N GLY A 138 -6.14 -16.29 -11.26
CA GLY A 138 -7.52 -16.70 -11.56
C GLY A 138 -8.15 -17.53 -10.44
N ILE A 139 -7.43 -18.51 -9.89
CA ILE A 139 -7.89 -19.33 -8.77
C ILE A 139 -8.16 -18.47 -7.52
N TYR A 140 -7.29 -17.49 -7.25
CA TYR A 140 -7.48 -16.58 -6.13
C TYR A 140 -8.73 -15.72 -6.30
N GLN A 141 -8.92 -15.10 -7.47
CA GLN A 141 -10.11 -14.31 -7.77
C GLN A 141 -11.39 -15.14 -7.67
N GLU A 142 -11.37 -16.38 -8.14
CA GLU A 142 -12.49 -17.33 -8.01
C GLU A 142 -12.77 -17.67 -6.54
N SER A 143 -11.73 -17.85 -5.71
CA SER A 143 -11.89 -18.14 -4.28
C SER A 143 -12.52 -16.98 -3.50
N ILE A 144 -12.15 -15.74 -3.82
CA ILE A 144 -12.74 -14.52 -3.27
C ILE A 144 -14.22 -14.39 -3.69
N GLN A 145 -14.54 -14.66 -4.96
CA GLN A 145 -15.93 -14.63 -5.45
C GLN A 145 -16.82 -15.70 -4.81
N LYS A 146 -16.25 -16.87 -4.49
CA LYS A 146 -16.97 -17.98 -3.83
C LYS A 146 -17.11 -17.80 -2.32
N GLY A 147 -16.59 -16.71 -1.75
CA GLY A 147 -16.68 -16.41 -0.32
C GLY A 147 -15.88 -17.36 0.58
N PHE A 148 -14.92 -18.09 0.01
CA PHE A 148 -13.98 -18.86 0.82
C PHE A 148 -12.99 -17.88 1.44
N LEU A 149 -13.10 -17.67 2.76
CA LEU A 149 -12.07 -16.99 3.53
C LEU A 149 -10.79 -17.83 3.45
N VAL A 150 -9.82 -17.33 2.67
CA VAL A 150 -8.41 -17.77 2.71
C VAL A 150 -7.76 -17.26 3.98
#